data_AF-A0A963CYK0-F1
#
_entry.id   AF-A0A963CYK0-F1
#
_cell.length_a   1.000
_cell.length_b   1.000
_cell.length_c   1.000
_cell.angle_alpha   90.00
_cell.angle_beta   90.00
_cell.angle_gamma   90.00
#
_symmetry.space_group_name_H-M   'P 1'
#
loop_
_entity.id
_entity.type
_entity.pdbx_description
1 polymer ?
#
loop_
_entity_poly.entity_id
_entity_poly.type
_entity_poly.pdbx_seq_one_letter_code
_entity_poly.pdbx_strand_id
1 'polypeptide(L)'
;MDIADALLFIATGFAVVLGALALLWLISAATGRLFAATGAAVATPPAPGAPSASTASAGIPPPHLAAIAAAVAVVTAGRGRVVSVRAPAHLADAWASEGRADQLASHRLRWNWEAATTRPAEHSVTTAVGPGAAGDRKGKP
;
A
#
# COMPACT_ATOMS: atom_id res chain seq x y z
N MET A 1 -31.27 41.17 -4.34
CA MET A 1 -30.88 39.96 -3.59
C MET A 1 -30.75 40.40 -2.16
N ASP A 2 -31.69 39.99 -1.32
CA ASP A 2 -31.79 40.48 0.04
C ASP A 2 -30.70 39.84 0.91
N ILE A 3 -30.24 40.57 1.93
CA ILE A 3 -29.21 40.08 2.87
C ILE A 3 -29.65 38.77 3.53
N ALA A 4 -30.96 38.60 3.75
CA ALA A 4 -31.55 37.36 4.26
C ALA A 4 -31.26 36.15 3.35
N ASP A 5 -31.38 36.29 2.03
CA ASP A 5 -31.12 35.20 1.08
C ASP A 5 -29.63 34.81 1.06
N ALA A 6 -28.75 35.82 1.14
CA ALA A 6 -27.31 35.59 1.20
C ALA A 6 -26.90 34.83 2.48
N LEU A 7 -27.48 35.20 3.63
CA LEU A 7 -27.24 34.49 4.89
C LEU A 7 -27.76 33.06 4.86
N LEU A 8 -28.93 32.83 4.25
CA LEU A 8 -29.54 31.51 4.15
C LEU A 8 -28.70 30.57 3.26
N PHE A 9 -28.14 31.11 2.17
CA PHE A 9 -27.21 30.37 1.31
C PHE A 9 -25.94 29.94 2.06
N ILE A 10 -25.30 30.86 2.78
CA ILE A 10 -24.08 30.56 3.57
C ILE A 10 -24.38 29.55 4.68
N ALA A 11 -25.49 29.74 5.41
CA ALA A 11 -25.89 28.83 6.49
C ALA A 11 -26.14 27.42 5.97
N THR A 12 -26.75 27.28 4.79
CA THR A 12 -27.02 25.97 4.17
C THR A 12 -25.72 25.26 3.81
N GLY A 13 -24.78 25.95 3.17
CA GLY A 13 -23.47 25.40 2.85
C GLY A 13 -22.70 24.96 4.11
N PHE A 14 -22.69 25.80 5.13
CA PHE A 14 -22.05 25.49 6.40
C PHE A 14 -22.70 24.30 7.12
N ALA A 15 -24.04 24.22 7.13
CA ALA A 15 -24.78 23.11 7.71
C ALA A 15 -24.47 21.78 7.01
N VAL A 16 -24.34 21.78 5.68
CA VAL A 16 -23.95 20.58 4.91
C VAL A 16 -22.54 20.12 5.30
N VAL A 17 -21.58 21.04 5.42
CA VAL A 17 -20.20 20.70 5.82
C VAL A 17 -20.15 20.13 7.23
N LEU A 18 -20.83 20.78 8.19
CA LEU A 18 -20.92 20.27 9.56
C LEU A 18 -21.61 18.90 9.62
N GLY A 19 -22.66 18.70 8.83
CA GLY A 19 -23.35 17.41 8.72
C GLY A 19 -22.43 16.31 8.19
N ALA A 20 -21.66 16.59 7.13
CA ALA A 20 -20.70 15.64 6.58
C ALA A 20 -19.60 15.26 7.59
N LEU A 21 -19.04 16.26 8.29
CA LEU A 21 -18.03 16.05 9.33
C LEU A 21 -18.59 15.23 10.51
N ALA A 22 -19.82 15.54 10.95
CA ALA A 22 -20.50 14.80 12.01
C ALA A 22 -20.78 13.34 11.59
N LEU A 23 -21.19 13.11 10.34
CA LEU A 23 -21.43 11.78 9.81
C LEU A 23 -20.13 10.97 9.74
N LEU A 24 -19.05 11.57 9.26
CA LEU A 24 -17.73 10.95 9.21
C LEU A 24 -17.21 10.61 10.60
N TRP A 25 -17.38 11.52 11.56
CA TRP A 25 -17.04 11.29 12.95
C TRP A 25 -17.88 10.15 13.54
N LEU A 26 -19.18 10.12 13.27
CA LEU A 26 -20.09 9.07 13.74
C LEU A 26 -19.69 7.71 13.18
N ILE A 27 -19.35 7.62 11.89
CA ILE A 27 -18.86 6.39 11.27
C ILE A 27 -17.57 5.94 11.96
N SER A 28 -16.62 6.85 12.15
CA SER A 28 -15.34 6.56 12.82
C SER A 28 -15.54 6.07 14.26
N ALA A 29 -16.41 6.73 15.02
CA ALA A 29 -16.74 6.39 16.39
C ALA A 29 -17.54 5.08 16.48
N ALA A 30 -18.46 4.83 15.53
CA ALA A 30 -19.20 3.58 15.44
C ALA A 30 -18.24 2.41 15.19
N THR A 31 -17.33 2.54 14.22
CA THR A 31 -16.29 1.54 13.96
C THR A 31 -15.48 1.26 15.23
N GLY A 32 -15.00 2.30 15.94
CA GLY A 32 -14.28 2.14 17.20
C GLY A 32 -15.10 1.43 18.29
N ARG A 33 -16.39 1.75 18.43
CA ARG A 33 -17.28 1.12 19.41
C ARG A 33 -17.60 -0.33 19.09
N LEU A 34 -17.77 -0.68 17.81
CA LEU A 34 -17.96 -2.08 17.39
C LEU A 34 -16.73 -2.93 17.77
N PHE A 35 -15.51 -2.42 17.53
CA PHE A 35 -14.29 -3.12 17.95
C PHE A 35 -14.14 -3.19 19.47
N ALA A 36 -14.44 -2.11 20.20
CA ALA A 36 -14.38 -2.10 21.67
C ALA A 36 -15.41 -3.05 22.31
N ALA A 37 -16.62 -3.16 21.75
CA ALA A 37 -17.65 -4.08 22.21
C ALA A 37 -17.25 -5.55 22.00
N THR A 38 -16.54 -5.86 20.91
CA THR A 38 -16.01 -7.22 20.66
C THR A 38 -14.73 -7.54 21.45
N GLY A 39 -13.96 -6.51 21.84
CA GLY A 39 -12.75 -6.65 22.66
C GLY A 39 -12.99 -6.76 24.17
N ALA A 40 -14.20 -6.42 24.64
CA ALA A 40 -14.57 -6.45 26.06
C ALA A 40 -14.78 -7.87 26.64
N ALA A 41 -14.46 -8.94 25.89
CA ALA A 41 -14.53 -10.32 26.37
C ALA A 41 -13.20 -10.87 26.93
N VAL A 42 -12.12 -10.08 27.03
CA VAL A 42 -10.85 -10.56 27.63
C VAL A 42 -10.31 -9.63 28.72
N ALA A 43 -11.08 -9.48 29.78
CA ALA A 43 -10.55 -8.97 31.05
C ALA A 43 -10.87 -9.94 32.18
N THR A 44 -10.39 -11.18 32.05
CA THR A 44 -10.09 -12.00 33.23
C THR A 44 -8.66 -11.67 33.64
N PRO A 45 -8.41 -11.12 34.83
CA PRO A 45 -7.05 -10.95 35.34
C PRO A 45 -6.35 -12.32 35.32
N PRO A 46 -5.16 -12.45 34.71
CA PRO A 46 -4.44 -13.72 34.76
C PRO A 46 -4.04 -13.99 36.21
N ALA A 47 -4.52 -15.12 36.74
CA ALA A 47 -3.94 -15.72 37.93
C ALA A 47 -2.43 -15.92 37.70
N PRO A 48 -1.56 -15.52 38.65
CA PRO A 48 -0.13 -15.66 38.48
C PRO A 48 0.26 -17.14 38.54
N GLY A 49 0.57 -17.74 37.38
CA GLY A 49 1.10 -19.11 37.39
C GLY A 49 1.08 -19.95 36.11
N ALA A 50 0.67 -19.45 34.95
CA ALA A 50 0.78 -20.24 33.71
C ALA A 50 1.92 -19.73 32.82
N PRO A 51 2.99 -20.51 32.58
CA PRO A 51 3.97 -20.16 31.56
C PRO A 51 3.27 -20.22 30.20
N SER A 52 2.99 -19.05 29.63
CA SER A 52 2.53 -18.94 28.25
C SER A 52 3.64 -19.48 27.37
N ALA A 53 3.34 -20.53 26.60
CA ALA A 53 4.27 -21.13 25.65
C ALA A 53 4.61 -20.09 24.58
N SER A 54 5.65 -19.32 24.86
CA SER A 54 6.40 -18.52 23.91
C SER A 54 7.02 -19.49 22.91
N THR A 55 6.27 -19.79 21.84
CA THR A 55 6.91 -20.17 20.58
C THR A 55 7.47 -18.88 20.01
N ALA A 56 8.61 -18.48 20.54
CA ALA A 56 9.50 -17.50 19.94
C ALA A 56 9.83 -18.00 18.53
N SER A 57 9.02 -17.57 17.54
CA SER A 57 9.40 -17.63 16.16
C SER A 57 10.62 -16.72 16.04
N ALA A 58 11.76 -17.33 15.76
CA ALA A 58 13.07 -16.72 15.74
C ALA A 58 13.05 -15.32 15.09
N GLY A 59 13.36 -14.29 15.87
CA GLY A 59 13.80 -12.99 15.38
C GLY A 59 12.74 -11.90 15.14
N ILE A 60 11.43 -12.15 15.31
CA ILE A 60 10.41 -11.11 15.10
C ILE A 60 9.81 -10.66 16.45
N PRO A 61 9.96 -9.38 16.84
CA PRO A 61 9.35 -8.86 18.07
C PRO A 61 7.83 -9.08 18.10
N PRO A 62 7.24 -9.48 19.25
CA PRO A 62 5.79 -9.63 19.43
C PRO A 62 4.94 -8.45 18.94
N PRO A 63 5.32 -7.16 19.14
CA PRO A 63 4.53 -6.04 18.63
C PRO A 63 4.45 -6.01 17.10
N HIS A 64 5.48 -6.48 16.39
CA HIS A 64 5.47 -6.50 14.92
C HIS A 64 4.52 -7.56 14.39
N LEU A 65 4.45 -8.73 15.02
CA LEU A 65 3.49 -9.78 14.64
C LEU A 65 2.04 -9.33 14.84
N ALA A 66 1.76 -8.60 15.92
CA ALA A 66 0.43 -8.02 16.16
C ALA A 66 0.03 -7.02 15.06
N ALA A 67 0.96 -6.15 14.66
CA ALA A 67 0.73 -5.19 13.56
C ALA A 67 0.46 -5.90 12.22
N ILE A 68 1.23 -6.94 11.89
CA ILE A 68 1.05 -7.73 10.65
C ILE A 68 -0.31 -8.45 10.68
N ALA A 69 -0.66 -9.10 11.79
CA ALA A 69 -1.94 -9.80 11.92
C ALA A 69 -3.13 -8.85 11.79
N ALA A 70 -3.04 -7.65 12.37
CA ALA A 70 -4.06 -6.61 12.23
C ALA A 70 -4.22 -6.15 10.78
N ALA A 71 -3.11 -5.90 10.07
CA ALA A 71 -3.14 -5.52 8.65
C ALA A 71 -3.79 -6.61 7.79
N VAL A 72 -3.42 -7.88 8.00
CA VAL A 72 -4.03 -9.02 7.27
C VAL A 72 -5.52 -9.15 7.58
N ALA A 73 -5.93 -8.93 8.83
CA ALA A 73 -7.34 -8.98 9.20
C ALA A 73 -8.16 -7.88 8.48
N VAL A 74 -7.59 -6.67 8.31
CA VAL A 74 -8.23 -5.59 7.55
C VAL A 74 -8.35 -5.95 6.07
N VAL A 75 -7.28 -6.43 5.44
CA VAL A 75 -7.27 -6.78 4.00
C VAL A 75 -8.19 -7.96 3.69
N THR A 76 -8.28 -8.94 4.59
CA THR A 76 -9.09 -10.15 4.40
C THR A 76 -10.50 -10.05 4.99
N ALA A 77 -10.89 -8.88 5.51
CA ALA A 77 -12.13 -8.66 6.25
C ALA A 77 -12.37 -9.72 7.35
N GLY A 78 -11.30 -10.16 8.02
CA GLY A 78 -11.33 -11.18 9.08
C GLY A 78 -11.52 -12.62 8.60
N ARG A 79 -11.55 -12.89 7.29
CA ARG A 79 -11.78 -14.24 6.74
C ARG A 79 -10.49 -15.06 6.59
N GLY A 80 -9.32 -14.42 6.70
CA GLY A 80 -8.01 -15.06 6.61
C GLY A 80 -7.32 -15.20 7.97
N ARG A 81 -6.55 -16.28 8.17
CA ARG A 81 -5.68 -16.47 9.34
C ARG A 81 -4.22 -16.55 8.89
N VAL A 82 -3.33 -15.89 9.61
CA VAL A 82 -1.88 -15.99 9.41
C VAL A 82 -1.39 -17.35 9.93
N VAL A 83 -0.92 -18.20 9.02
CA VAL A 83 -0.41 -19.55 9.34
C VAL A 83 1.10 -19.54 9.56
N SER A 84 1.84 -18.72 8.82
CA SER A 84 3.29 -18.56 8.99
C SER A 84 3.76 -17.22 8.45
N VAL A 85 4.74 -16.60 9.13
CA VAL A 85 5.43 -15.40 8.65
C VAL A 85 6.88 -15.79 8.42
N ARG A 86 7.38 -15.58 7.19
CA ARG A 86 8.78 -15.80 6.82
C ARG A 86 9.28 -14.57 6.09
N ALA A 87 10.36 -13.98 6.57
CA ALA A 87 11.07 -12.89 5.91
C ALA A 87 12.50 -13.35 5.58
N PRO A 88 12.73 -13.91 4.38
CA PRO A 88 14.09 -14.24 3.94
C PRO A 88 14.90 -12.95 3.85
N ALA A 89 16.03 -12.87 4.57
CA ALA A 89 16.82 -11.64 4.67
C ALA A 89 17.27 -11.08 3.31
N HIS A 90 17.51 -11.96 2.32
CA HIS A 90 17.90 -11.57 0.96
C HIS A 90 16.76 -10.94 0.13
N LEU A 91 15.51 -11.02 0.59
CA LEU A 91 14.34 -10.41 -0.07
C LEU A 91 13.80 -9.18 0.65
N ALA A 92 14.26 -8.92 1.88
CA ALA A 92 13.77 -7.81 2.69
C ALA A 92 14.04 -6.45 2.02
N ASP A 93 15.22 -6.29 1.40
CA ASP A 93 15.58 -5.05 0.70
C ASP A 93 14.75 -4.84 -0.58
N ALA A 94 14.47 -5.92 -1.32
CA ALA A 94 13.63 -5.86 -2.52
C ALA A 94 12.19 -5.43 -2.18
N TRP A 95 11.66 -5.93 -1.05
CA TRP A 95 10.33 -5.55 -0.57
C TRP A 95 10.26 -4.08 -0.12
N ALA A 96 11.32 -3.59 0.54
CA ALA A 96 11.42 -2.19 0.91
C ALA A 96 11.55 -1.26 -0.32
N SER A 97 12.26 -1.68 -1.38
CA SER A 97 12.28 -0.93 -2.64
C SER A 97 10.93 -0.91 -3.34
N GLU A 98 10.19 -2.03 -3.33
CA GLU A 98 8.85 -2.12 -3.93
C GLU A 98 7.86 -1.21 -3.20
N GLY A 99 7.87 -1.21 -1.86
CA GLY A 99 7.01 -0.32 -1.07
C GLY A 99 7.29 1.16 -1.31
N ARG A 100 8.56 1.54 -1.51
CA ARG A 100 8.92 2.91 -1.93
C ARG A 100 8.45 3.22 -3.35
N ALA A 101 8.55 2.26 -4.27
CA ALA A 101 8.07 2.42 -5.63
C ALA A 101 6.55 2.59 -5.68
N ASP A 102 5.79 1.82 -4.90
CA ASP A 102 4.33 1.88 -4.82
C ASP A 102 3.83 3.16 -4.14
N GLN A 103 4.50 3.61 -3.07
CA GLN A 103 4.24 4.92 -2.46
C GLN A 103 4.53 6.06 -3.45
N LEU A 104 5.66 6.00 -4.17
CA LEU A 104 5.97 6.99 -5.19
C LEU A 104 5.00 6.91 -6.38
N ALA A 105 4.51 5.73 -6.77
CA ALA A 105 3.51 5.59 -7.82
C ALA A 105 2.15 6.17 -7.40
N SER A 106 1.74 5.92 -6.16
CA SER A 106 0.52 6.49 -5.56
C SER A 106 0.58 8.01 -5.43
N HIS A 107 1.78 8.57 -5.22
CA HIS A 107 2.02 10.01 -5.14
C HIS A 107 2.57 10.64 -6.43
N ARG A 108 2.74 9.88 -7.51
CA ARG A 108 3.21 10.39 -8.81
C ARG A 108 2.07 11.07 -9.54
N LEU A 109 1.91 12.34 -9.13
CA LEU A 109 2.10 13.49 -10.01
C LEU A 109 1.79 13.21 -11.47
N ARG A 110 0.64 13.71 -11.91
CA ARG A 110 0.47 14.20 -13.27
C ARG A 110 1.54 15.27 -13.52
N TRP A 111 2.71 14.84 -13.97
CA TRP A 111 3.73 15.71 -14.55
C TRP A 111 3.55 15.69 -16.07
N ASN A 112 2.40 16.19 -16.52
CA ASN A 112 2.04 16.19 -17.94
C ASN A 112 2.56 17.42 -18.70
N TRP A 113 3.58 18.13 -18.21
CA TRP A 113 4.11 19.28 -18.96
C TRP A 113 5.23 18.91 -19.95
N GLU A 114 5.79 17.70 -19.90
CA GLU A 114 6.82 17.26 -20.87
C GLU A 114 6.25 16.53 -22.11
N ALA A 115 4.95 16.28 -22.20
CA ALA A 115 4.35 15.68 -23.40
C ALA A 115 4.30 16.63 -24.62
N ALA A 116 4.72 17.89 -24.47
CA ALA A 116 4.67 18.89 -25.54
C ALA A 116 6.02 19.20 -26.20
N THR A 117 7.16 18.72 -25.67
CA THR A 117 8.47 19.19 -26.18
C THR A 117 9.40 18.04 -26.50
N THR A 118 9.60 17.84 -27.80
CA THR A 118 10.64 17.05 -28.49
C THR A 118 10.46 15.53 -28.53
N ARG A 119 9.70 15.08 -29.54
CA ARG A 119 9.99 13.86 -30.29
C ARG A 119 11.31 14.08 -31.04
N PRO A 120 12.44 13.42 -30.72
CA PRO A 120 13.57 13.38 -31.63
C PRO A 120 13.12 12.56 -32.82
N ALA A 121 13.20 13.18 -34.00
CA ALA A 121 13.00 12.51 -35.27
C ALA A 121 13.84 11.23 -35.33
N GLU A 122 13.19 10.21 -35.86
CA GLU A 122 13.75 8.99 -36.40
C GLU A 122 15.22 9.10 -36.87
N HIS A 123 16.11 8.39 -36.20
CA HIS A 123 17.35 7.91 -36.83
C HIS A 123 17.18 6.40 -37.00
N SER A 124 16.62 6.03 -38.14
CA SER A 124 16.65 4.68 -38.68
C SER A 124 18.10 4.23 -38.86
N VAL A 125 18.61 3.45 -37.92
CA VAL A 125 19.80 2.62 -38.16
C VAL A 125 19.32 1.41 -38.95
N THR A 126 19.43 1.53 -40.26
CA THR A 126 19.33 0.43 -41.21
C THR A 126 20.42 -0.59 -40.90
N THR A 127 20.03 -1.70 -40.28
CA THR A 127 20.84 -2.91 -40.20
C THR A 127 21.00 -3.46 -41.62
N ALA A 128 22.08 -3.08 -42.30
CA ALA A 128 22.49 -3.73 -43.53
C ALA A 128 23.00 -5.14 -43.17
N VAL A 129 22.08 -6.10 -43.24
CA VAL A 129 22.38 -7.52 -43.38
C VAL A 129 23.20 -7.68 -44.67
N GLY A 130 24.49 -7.96 -44.51
CA GLY A 130 25.36 -8.40 -45.61
C GLY A 130 25.19 -9.91 -45.82
N PRO A 131 24.85 -10.38 -47.03
CA PRO A 131 24.80 -11.80 -47.34
C PRO A 131 26.21 -12.36 -47.53
N GLY A 132 26.41 -13.60 -47.08
CA GLY A 132 27.70 -14.28 -47.10
C GLY A 132 28.30 -14.49 -48.49
N ALA A 133 29.62 -14.51 -48.53
CA ALA A 133 30.45 -15.17 -49.54
C ALA A 133 31.63 -15.80 -48.77
N ALA A 134 31.65 -17.11 -48.54
CA ALA A 134 32.04 -18.15 -49.48
C ALA A 134 33.55 -18.14 -49.78
N GLY A 135 34.25 -19.09 -49.15
CA GLY A 135 35.46 -19.73 -49.68
C GLY A 135 36.80 -19.08 -49.33
N ASP A 136 37.62 -19.76 -48.54
CA ASP A 136 38.84 -20.32 -49.15
C ASP A 136 39.34 -21.55 -48.37
N ARG A 137 39.60 -22.63 -49.13
CA ARG A 137 40.33 -23.81 -48.69
C ARG A 137 41.76 -23.65 -49.20
N LYS A 138 42.76 -23.85 -48.35
CA LYS A 138 44.05 -24.52 -48.63
C LYS A 138 44.85 -24.47 -47.32
N GLY A 139 45.43 -25.52 -46.78
CA GLY A 139 45.86 -26.77 -47.39
C GLY A 139 47.39 -26.91 -47.24
N LYS A 140 47.83 -27.31 -46.04
CA LYS A 140 49.08 -28.04 -45.69
C LYS A 140 50.46 -27.38 -45.99
N PRO A 141 51.57 -27.96 -45.50
CA PRO A 141 51.76 -28.92 -44.39
C PRO A 141 52.48 -28.32 -43.17
#